data_AF-A0A2V7AWC2-F1
#
_entry.id   AF-A0A2V7AWC2-F1
#
_cell.length_a   1.000
_cell.length_b   1.000
_cell.length_c   1.000
_cell.angle_alpha   90.00
_cell.angle_beta   90.00
_cell.angle_gamma   90.00
#
_symmetry.space_group_name_H-M   'P 1'
#
loop_
_entity.id
_entity.type
_entity.pdbx_description
1 polymer ?
#
loop_
_entity_poly.entity_id
_entity_poly.type
_entity_poly.pdbx_seq_one_letter_code
_entity_poly.pdbx_strand_id
1 'polypeptide(L)'
;MPNDPKRPDLTMEELRARIAAAGITIPENRLAMVRKLLGEALAPLRSRDSRTIRPLEPAVTFDAAGPHVGTGQGGTGHGAGRE
;
A
#
# COMPACT_ATOMS: atom_id res chain seq x y z
N MET A 1 -27.74 20.11 1.26
CA MET A 1 -26.98 18.86 1.12
C MET A 1 -25.51 19.23 1.00
N PRO A 2 -24.61 18.79 1.89
CA PRO A 2 -23.19 18.96 1.64
C PRO A 2 -22.87 18.17 0.37
N ASN A 3 -22.13 18.80 -0.53
CA ASN A 3 -21.76 18.27 -1.82
C ASN A 3 -20.78 17.10 -1.57
N ASP A 4 -21.29 15.86 -1.52
CA ASP A 4 -20.43 14.67 -1.49
C ASP A 4 -19.44 14.80 -2.65
N PRO A 5 -18.12 14.85 -2.41
CA PRO A 5 -17.17 14.95 -3.49
C PRO A 5 -17.31 13.67 -4.31
N LYS A 6 -18.02 13.78 -5.44
CA LYS A 6 -18.19 12.72 -6.42
C LYS A 6 -16.79 12.23 -6.77
N ARG A 7 -16.39 11.10 -6.17
CA ARG A 7 -15.04 10.59 -6.38
C ARG A 7 -14.86 10.38 -7.88
N PRO A 8 -13.85 11.01 -8.49
CA PRO A 8 -13.72 11.00 -9.94
C PRO A 8 -13.58 9.56 -10.44
N ASP A 9 -14.13 9.32 -11.63
CA ASP A 9 -13.96 8.05 -12.31
C ASP A 9 -12.48 7.70 -12.45
N LEU A 10 -12.17 6.40 -12.39
CA LEU A 10 -10.78 5.92 -12.50
C LEU A 10 -10.20 6.38 -13.83
N THR A 11 -9.14 7.19 -13.81
CA THR A 11 -8.46 7.67 -15.02
C THR A 11 -7.44 6.64 -15.52
N MET A 12 -6.96 6.78 -16.76
CA MET A 12 -5.93 5.89 -17.31
C MET A 12 -4.58 6.08 -16.63
N GLU A 13 -4.26 7.30 -16.20
CA GLU A 13 -3.04 7.61 -15.45
C GLU A 13 -3.06 6.91 -14.08
N GLU A 14 -4.16 7.07 -13.34
CA GLU A 14 -4.35 6.41 -12.04
C GLU A 14 -4.32 4.88 -12.17
N LEU A 15 -4.89 4.33 -13.24
CA LEU A 15 -4.81 2.90 -13.51
C LEU A 15 -3.36 2.43 -13.70
N ARG A 16 -2.54 3.17 -14.46
CA ARG A 16 -1.12 2.82 -14.66
C ARG A 16 -0.33 2.92 -13.36
N ALA A 17 -0.57 3.96 -12.55
CA ALA A 17 0.07 4.10 -11.25
C ALA A 17 -0.24 2.91 -10.32
N ARG A 18 -1.50 2.45 -10.31
CA ARG A 18 -1.91 1.27 -9.52
C ARG A 18 -1.32 -0.03 -10.02
N ILE A 19 -1.24 -0.21 -11.34
CA ILE A 19 -0.58 -1.38 -11.96
C ILE A 19 0.89 -1.43 -11.52
N ALA A 20 1.58 -0.29 -11.58
CA ALA A 20 2.97 -0.17 -11.13
C ALA A 20 3.11 -0.45 -9.62
N ALA A 21 2.24 0.13 -8.79
CA ALA A 21 2.24 -0.10 -7.34
C ALA A 21 1.96 -1.55 -6.95
N ALA A 22 1.14 -2.26 -7.73
CA ALA A 22 0.85 -3.67 -7.54
C ALA A 22 1.94 -4.59 -8.10
N GLY A 23 2.93 -4.06 -8.84
CA GLY A 23 4.00 -4.85 -9.45
C GLY A 23 3.53 -5.84 -10.50
N ILE A 24 2.37 -5.61 -11.11
CA ILE A 24 1.79 -6.49 -12.14
C ILE A 24 1.98 -5.88 -13.53
N THR A 25 2.12 -6.72 -14.54
CA THR A 25 2.15 -6.29 -15.94
C THR A 25 0.81 -6.55 -16.60
N ILE A 26 0.19 -5.50 -17.13
CA ILE A 26 -1.06 -5.61 -17.90
C ILE A 26 -0.80 -5.11 -19.33
N PRO A 27 -1.07 -5.93 -20.36
CA PRO A 27 -0.96 -5.51 -21.75
C PRO A 27 -1.80 -4.25 -22.06
N GLU A 28 -1.25 -3.34 -22.86
CA GLU A 28 -1.87 -2.04 -23.17
C GLU A 28 -3.25 -2.18 -23.80
N ASN A 29 -3.42 -3.19 -24.67
CA ASN A 29 -4.69 -3.51 -25.33
C ASN A 29 -5.79 -3.94 -24.35
N ARG A 30 -5.45 -4.33 -23.11
CA ARG A 30 -6.40 -4.73 -22.07
C ARG A 30 -6.73 -3.60 -21.09
N LEU A 31 -6.01 -2.47 -21.11
CA LEU A 31 -6.17 -1.41 -20.11
C LEU A 31 -7.58 -0.80 -20.10
N ALA A 32 -8.20 -0.61 -21.27
CA ALA A 32 -9.57 -0.11 -21.36
C ALA A 32 -10.59 -1.06 -20.70
N MET A 33 -10.41 -2.37 -20.92
CA MET A 33 -11.24 -3.40 -20.31
C MET A 33 -11.05 -3.44 -18.78
N VAL A 34 -9.81 -3.38 -18.31
CA VAL A 34 -9.49 -3.36 -16.87
C VAL A 34 -10.04 -2.11 -16.19
N ARG A 35 -9.95 -0.94 -16.84
CA ARG A 35 -10.55 0.30 -16.34
C ARG A 35 -12.04 0.15 -16.13
N LYS A 36 -12.76 -0.42 -17.11
CA LYS A 36 -14.20 -0.67 -17.02
C LYS A 36 -14.52 -1.66 -15.89
N LEU A 37 -13.82 -2.78 -15.85
CA LEU A 37 -13.98 -3.81 -14.81
C LEU A 37 -13.80 -3.22 -13.40
N LEU A 38 -12.74 -2.44 -13.18
CA LEU A 38 -12.50 -1.81 -11.88
C LEU A 38 -13.54 -0.74 -11.55
N GLY A 39 -14.03 0.00 -12.55
CA GLY A 39 -15.13 0.95 -12.37
C GLY A 39 -16.39 0.26 -11.85
N GLU A 40 -16.78 -0.84 -12.49
CA GLU A 40 -17.97 -1.63 -12.12
C GLU A 40 -17.79 -2.35 -10.78
N ALA A 41 -16.65 -3.02 -10.58
CA ALA A 41 -16.37 -3.78 -9.36
C ALA A 41 -16.26 -2.89 -8.11
N LEU A 42 -15.74 -1.66 -8.26
CA LEU A 42 -15.59 -0.72 -7.15
C LEU A 42 -16.83 0.15 -6.94
N ALA A 43 -17.77 0.20 -7.87
CA ALA A 43 -18.97 1.05 -7.74
C ALA A 43 -19.76 0.77 -6.43
N PRO A 44 -20.01 -0.49 -6.01
CA PRO A 44 -20.70 -0.77 -4.75
C PRO A 44 -19.91 -0.40 -3.50
N LEU A 45 -18.57 -0.34 -3.60
CA LEU A 45 -17.70 0.06 -2.49
C LEU A 45 -17.60 1.58 -2.39
N ARG A 46 -17.68 2.28 -3.52
CA ARG A 46 -17.67 3.76 -3.57
C ARG A 46 -18.98 4.37 -3.10
N SER A 47 -20.11 3.66 -3.25
CA SER A 47 -21.40 4.10 -2.70
C SER A 47 -21.47 4.00 -1.19
N ARG A 48 -20.57 3.22 -0.56
CA ARG A 48 -20.42 3.18 0.90
C ARG A 48 -19.41 4.24 1.32
N ASP A 49 -19.85 5.23 2.09
CA ASP A 49 -18.90 6.14 2.73
C ASP A 49 -18.18 5.41 3.87
N SER A 50 -16.95 4.95 3.59
CA SER A 50 -16.11 4.29 4.58
C SER A 50 -15.83 5.14 5.82
N ARG A 51 -16.00 6.46 5.76
CA ARG A 51 -15.85 7.37 6.91
C ARG A 51 -17.04 7.32 7.88
N THR A 52 -18.19 6.85 7.41
CA THR A 52 -19.40 6.64 8.24
C THR A 52 -19.42 5.28 8.94
N ILE A 53 -18.52 4.38 8.53
CA ILE A 53 -18.38 3.07 9.15
C ILE A 53 -17.50 3.24 10.38
N ARG A 54 -18.02 2.91 11.57
CA ARG A 54 -17.23 2.89 12.81
C ARG A 54 -16.00 2.01 12.58
N PRO A 55 -14.78 2.55 12.63
CA PRO A 55 -13.58 1.74 12.50
C PRO A 55 -13.57 0.73 13.64
N LEU A 56 -13.48 -0.55 13.30
CA LEU A 56 -13.02 -1.54 14.26
C LEU A 56 -11.50 -1.34 14.35
N GLU A 57 -10.97 -1.08 15.56
CA GLU A 57 -9.53 -0.94 15.78
C GLU A 57 -8.83 -2.17 15.18
N PRO A 58 -8.03 -2.01 14.11
CA PRO A 58 -7.26 -3.12 13.61
C PRO A 58 -6.25 -3.45 14.72
N ALA A 59 -6.27 -4.69 15.22
CA ALA A 59 -5.30 -5.17 16.19
C ALA A 59 -3.91 -5.32 15.50
N VAL A 60 -3.31 -4.20 15.11
CA VAL A 60 -1.98 -4.14 14.53
C VAL A 60 -0.99 -4.18 15.67
N THR A 61 -0.47 -5.37 15.97
CA THR A 61 0.71 -5.50 16.81
C THR A 61 1.94 -5.24 15.95
N PHE A 62 2.71 -4.20 16.27
CA PHE A 62 4.01 -3.95 15.67
C PHE A 62 5.05 -4.84 16.38
N ASP A 63 5.67 -5.75 15.64
CA ASP A 63 6.84 -6.46 16.15
C ASP A 63 8.09 -5.58 15.96
N ALA A 64 8.55 -4.97 17.05
CA ALA A 64 9.77 -4.15 17.06
C ALA A 64 11.05 -4.98 16.85
N ALA A 65 10.96 -6.32 16.84
CA ALA A 65 12.08 -7.23 16.64
C ALA A 65 12.22 -7.72 15.18
N GLY A 66 11.65 -7.00 14.20
CA GLY A 66 11.84 -7.26 12.77
C GLY A 66 13.32 -7.50 12.42
N PRO A 67 13.63 -8.27 11.35
CA PRO A 67 14.97 -8.80 11.11
C PRO A 67 16.00 -7.68 11.10
N HIS A 68 16.88 -7.71 12.10
CA HIS A 68 18.06 -6.86 12.14
C HIS A 68 18.88 -7.18 10.89
N VAL A 69 18.97 -6.23 9.96
CA VAL A 69 19.93 -6.32 8.86
C VAL A 69 21.30 -6.19 9.51
N GLY A 70 21.92 -7.33 9.81
CA GLY A 70 23.28 -7.40 10.28
C GLY A 70 24.23 -6.98 9.17
N THR A 71 25.06 -5.98 9.46
CA THR A 71 26.26 -5.67 8.67
C THR A 71 27.37 -5.25 9.63
N GLY A 72 28.48 -6.00 9.59
CA GLY A 72 29.79 -5.46 9.97
C GLY A 72 30.54 -6.19 11.07
N GLN A 73 31.08 -7.36 10.73
CA GLN A 73 32.26 -7.93 11.38
C GLN A 73 33.48 -7.00 11.21
N GLY A 74 34.27 -6.80 12.28
CA GLY A 74 35.67 -6.36 12.16
C GLY A 74 36.17 -5.45 13.29
N GLY A 75 37.03 -5.97 14.17
CA GLY A 75 37.81 -5.14 15.10
C GLY A 75 38.30 -5.84 16.37
N THR A 76 39.15 -6.85 16.23
CA THR A 76 40.00 -7.34 17.33
C THR A 76 41.00 -6.24 17.73
N GLY A 77 41.08 -5.94 19.04
CA GLY A 77 42.03 -4.98 19.60
C GLY A 77 42.35 -5.34 21.05
N HIS A 78 43.41 -6.13 21.20
CA HIS A 78 44.02 -6.60 22.44
C HIS A 78 44.48 -5.42 23.34
N GLY A 79 44.20 -5.49 24.64
CA GLY A 79 44.69 -4.53 25.64
C GLY A 79 44.69 -5.14 27.04
N ALA A 80 45.82 -5.72 27.42
CA ALA A 80 46.12 -6.13 28.79
C ALA A 80 46.28 -4.91 29.71
N GLY A 81 45.72 -4.98 30.91
CA GLY A 81 45.88 -3.97 31.96
C GLY A 81 45.55 -4.57 33.31
N ARG A 82 46.58 -4.78 34.12
CA ARG A 82 46.63 -5.41 35.43
C ARG A 82 46.54 -4.31 36.48
N GLU A 83 45.65 -4.48 37.47
CA GLU A 83 45.82 -4.01 38.85
C GLU A 83 44.88 -4.75 39.80
#